data_AF-A0A4C9Z4K5-F1
#
_entry.id   AF-A0A4C9Z4K5-F1
#
_cell.length_a   1.000
_cell.length_b   1.000
_cell.length_c   1.000
_cell.angle_alpha   90.00
_cell.angle_beta   90.00
_cell.angle_gamma   90.00
#
_symmetry.space_group_name_H-M   'P 1'
#
loop_
_entity.id
_entity.type
_entity.pdbx_description
1 polymer ?
#
loop_
_entity_poly.entity_id
_entity_poly.type
_entity_poly.pdbx_seq_one_letter_code
_entity_poly.pdbx_strand_id
1 'polypeptide(L)'
;MLDALEQHEHGATLFDGRPVVFDEEDFPAVAVYLTDAEYTGEELDADTWRATLHIEVFLPAQVPDSELDQWMESRIYPAMAAIPALAGMITTMVTQGYDYRRDDDMALWSSADLTYSITYEM
;
A
#
# COMPACT_ATOMS: atom_id res chain seq x y z
N MET A 1 7.51 6.91 0.04
CA MET A 1 7.01 5.67 -0.61
C MET A 1 6.36 5.98 -1.95
N LEU A 2 5.39 6.88 -1.99
CA LEU A 2 4.79 7.39 -3.24
C LEU A 2 5.82 7.88 -4.25
N ASP A 3 6.79 8.67 -3.81
CA ASP A 3 7.88 9.14 -4.69
C ASP A 3 8.69 7.98 -5.34
N ALA A 4 8.91 6.87 -4.61
CA ALA A 4 9.59 5.70 -5.17
C ALA A 4 8.69 4.92 -6.14
N LEU A 5 7.38 4.90 -5.90
CA LEU A 5 6.40 4.34 -6.82
C LEU A 5 6.31 5.23 -8.07
N GLU A 6 6.19 6.55 -7.96
CA GLU A 6 6.19 7.51 -9.09
C GLU A 6 7.42 7.37 -10.00
N GLN A 7 8.59 7.08 -9.42
CA GLN A 7 9.81 6.85 -10.19
C GLN A 7 9.85 5.50 -10.92
N HIS A 8 9.14 4.49 -10.43
CA HIS A 8 9.06 3.15 -11.04
C HIS A 8 7.82 2.97 -11.92
N GLU A 9 6.79 3.80 -11.72
CA GLU A 9 5.48 3.68 -12.32
C GLU A 9 5.18 4.88 -13.23
N HIS A 10 5.03 4.63 -14.53
CA HIS A 10 4.51 5.59 -15.48
C HIS A 10 3.24 4.99 -16.09
N GLY A 11 2.08 5.35 -15.54
CA GLY A 11 0.77 4.96 -16.07
C GLY A 11 -0.26 4.46 -15.07
N ALA A 12 0.02 4.50 -13.76
CA ALA A 12 -0.97 4.27 -12.71
C ALA A 12 -1.27 5.54 -11.92
N THR A 13 -2.52 5.65 -11.48
CA THR A 13 -2.96 6.74 -10.59
C THR A 13 -2.56 6.40 -9.16
N LEU A 14 -1.76 7.26 -8.54
CA LEU A 14 -1.27 7.05 -7.18
C LEU A 14 -2.08 7.90 -6.20
N PHE A 15 -2.56 7.26 -5.14
CA PHE A 15 -3.35 7.88 -4.08
C PHE A 15 -2.61 7.82 -2.74
N ASP A 16 -2.49 8.96 -2.08
CA ASP A 16 -2.04 9.08 -0.68
C ASP A 16 -3.26 9.05 0.24
N GLY A 17 -3.66 7.85 0.67
CA GLY A 17 -4.95 7.59 1.30
C GLY A 17 -5.81 6.60 0.52
N ARG A 18 -6.72 5.91 1.21
CA ARG A 18 -7.68 4.99 0.57
C ARG A 18 -8.80 5.79 -0.11
N PRO A 19 -8.98 5.71 -1.44
CA PRO A 19 -10.09 6.36 -2.14
C PRO A 19 -11.42 5.73 -1.72
N VAL A 20 -12.46 6.56 -1.65
CA VAL A 20 -13.84 6.10 -1.37
C VAL A 20 -14.60 5.79 -2.67
N VAL A 21 -14.24 6.48 -3.76
CA VAL A 21 -14.87 6.38 -5.08
C VAL A 21 -13.76 6.30 -6.12
N PHE A 22 -13.97 5.50 -7.16
CA PHE A 22 -13.09 5.35 -8.32
C PHE A 22 -13.85 5.68 -9.59
N ASP A 23 -13.22 6.38 -10.53
CA ASP A 23 -13.69 6.49 -11.90
C ASP A 23 -13.03 5.41 -12.78
N GLU A 24 -13.68 5.02 -13.89
CA GLU A 24 -13.15 4.01 -14.81
C GLU A 24 -11.81 4.43 -15.43
N GLU A 25 -11.55 5.73 -15.51
CA GLU A 25 -10.32 6.32 -16.04
C GLU A 25 -9.14 6.28 -15.05
N ASP A 26 -9.40 6.05 -13.75
CA ASP A 26 -8.35 6.00 -12.73
C ASP A 26 -7.56 4.69 -12.76
N PHE A 27 -8.10 3.62 -13.38
CA PHE A 27 -7.46 2.31 -13.39
C PHE A 27 -6.34 2.21 -14.44
N PRO A 28 -5.16 1.64 -14.09
CA PRO A 28 -4.81 1.02 -12.81
C PRO A 28 -4.49 2.06 -11.72
N ALA A 29 -5.03 1.87 -10.51
CA ALA A 29 -4.81 2.78 -9.39
C ALA A 29 -4.06 2.08 -8.24
N VAL A 30 -3.25 2.82 -7.51
CA VAL A 30 -2.56 2.33 -6.30
C VAL A 30 -2.80 3.30 -5.17
N ALA A 31 -3.33 2.81 -4.07
CA ALA A 31 -3.46 3.58 -2.84
C ALA A 31 -2.44 3.13 -1.81
N VAL A 32 -1.78 4.10 -1.19
CA VAL A 32 -0.88 3.88 -0.06
C VAL A 32 -1.46 4.63 1.13
N TYR A 33 -1.72 3.93 2.23
CA TYR A 33 -2.27 4.55 3.43
C TYR A 33 -1.86 3.85 4.72
N LEU A 34 -1.89 4.58 5.83
CA LEU A 34 -1.61 4.05 7.17
C LEU A 34 -2.93 3.87 7.94
N THR A 35 -3.06 2.76 8.63
CA THR A 35 -4.13 2.51 9.61
C THR A 35 -3.54 2.08 10.94
N ASP A 36 -4.37 2.10 11.99
CA ASP A 36 -4.01 1.57 13.31
C ASP A 36 -2.72 2.17 13.86
N ALA A 37 -2.51 3.47 13.61
CA ALA A 37 -1.35 4.19 14.10
C ALA A 37 -1.50 4.43 15.61
N GLU A 38 -0.72 3.69 16.40
CA GLU A 38 -0.74 3.74 17.85
C GLU A 38 0.65 3.95 18.44
N TYR A 39 0.67 4.67 19.57
CA TYR A 39 1.88 4.83 20.37
C TYR A 39 2.14 3.56 21.17
N THR A 40 3.29 2.92 20.99
CA THR A 40 3.59 1.64 21.65
C THR A 40 3.96 1.83 23.12
N GLY A 41 4.56 2.97 23.47
CA GLY A 41 4.93 3.30 24.85
C GLY A 41 5.85 2.29 25.52
N GLU A 42 6.53 1.45 24.75
CA GLU A 42 7.42 0.39 25.26
C GLU A 42 8.65 0.97 25.96
N GLU A 43 9.10 2.17 25.59
CA GLU A 43 10.21 2.87 26.22
C GLU A 43 9.77 4.26 26.70
N LEU A 44 10.14 4.62 27.94
CA LEU A 44 9.80 5.91 28.55
C LEU A 44 10.55 7.10 27.92
N ASP A 45 11.63 6.81 27.19
CA ASP A 45 12.53 7.79 26.56
C ASP A 45 12.45 7.75 25.01
N ALA A 46 11.63 6.87 24.43
CA ALA A 46 11.48 6.76 22.98
C ALA A 46 10.02 6.92 22.55
N ASP A 47 9.79 7.88 21.65
CA ASP A 47 8.51 8.13 21.03
C ASP A 47 8.23 7.10 19.91
N THR A 48 8.16 5.81 20.27
CA THR A 48 7.96 4.71 19.32
C THR A 48 6.48 4.54 18.96
N TRP A 49 6.21 4.53 17.66
CA TRP A 49 4.88 4.34 17.07
C TRP A 49 4.84 3.09 16.21
N ARG A 50 3.69 2.43 16.20
CA ARG A 50 3.38 1.31 15.33
C ARG A 50 2.19 1.68 14.45
N ALA A 51 2.25 1.31 13.18
CA ALA A 51 1.13 1.47 12.27
C ALA A 51 1.08 0.32 11.27
N THR A 52 -0.08 0.12 10.65
CA THR A 52 -0.24 -0.80 9.53
C THR A 52 -0.23 0.01 8.23
N LEU A 53 0.79 -0.21 7.41
CA LEU A 53 0.90 0.31 6.06
C LEU A 53 0.15 -0.60 5.10
N HIS A 54 -0.81 -0.04 4.40
CA HIS A 54 -1.56 -0.67 3.33
C HIS A 54 -1.05 -0.18 1.99
N ILE A 55 -0.84 -1.12 1.07
CA ILE A 55 -0.54 -0.88 -0.32
C ILE A 55 -1.58 -1.63 -1.12
N GLU A 56 -2.59 -0.90 -1.58
CA GLU A 56 -3.75 -1.48 -2.24
C GLU A 56 -3.74 -1.11 -3.72
N VAL A 57 -3.65 -2.12 -4.60
CA VAL A 57 -3.73 -1.93 -6.05
C VAL A 57 -5.15 -2.20 -6.49
N PHE A 58 -5.74 -1.29 -7.26
CA PHE A 58 -7.10 -1.36 -7.79
C PHE A 58 -7.05 -1.52 -9.30
N LEU A 59 -7.77 -2.52 -9.79
CA LEU A 59 -7.99 -2.80 -11.20
C LEU A 59 -9.50 -2.93 -11.47
N PRO A 60 -9.95 -2.85 -12.74
CA PRO A 60 -11.35 -3.07 -13.09
C PRO A 60 -11.82 -4.46 -12.61
N ALA A 61 -13.06 -4.58 -12.11
CA ALA A 61 -13.52 -5.83 -11.48
C ALA A 61 -13.51 -7.07 -12.40
N GLN A 62 -13.49 -6.87 -13.72
CA GLN A 62 -13.41 -7.94 -14.71
C GLN A 62 -12.03 -8.60 -14.78
N VAL A 63 -11.02 -7.99 -14.17
CA VAL A 63 -9.63 -8.46 -14.19
C VAL A 63 -9.45 -9.67 -13.26
N PRO A 64 -8.77 -10.74 -13.70
CA PRO A 64 -8.50 -11.90 -12.85
C PRO A 64 -7.47 -11.58 -11.77
N ASP A 65 -7.51 -12.32 -10.65
CA ASP A 65 -6.61 -12.12 -9.52
C ASP A 65 -5.12 -12.27 -9.92
N SER A 66 -4.82 -13.11 -10.92
CA SER A 66 -3.46 -13.27 -11.47
C SER A 66 -2.87 -11.99 -12.07
N GLU A 67 -3.70 -11.08 -12.57
CA GLU A 67 -3.24 -9.80 -13.11
C GLU A 67 -2.97 -8.79 -11.99
N LEU A 68 -3.75 -8.84 -10.89
CA LEU A 68 -3.42 -8.12 -9.66
C LEU A 68 -2.06 -8.59 -9.11
N ASP A 69 -1.85 -9.91 -9.02
CA ASP A 69 -0.58 -10.49 -8.58
C ASP A 69 0.58 -10.05 -9.48
N GLN A 70 0.41 -10.11 -10.80
CA GLN A 70 1.44 -9.67 -11.74
C GLN A 70 1.78 -8.18 -11.56
N TRP A 71 0.78 -7.36 -11.27
CA TRP A 71 0.96 -5.93 -11.01
C TRP A 71 1.77 -5.71 -9.74
N MET A 72 1.42 -6.42 -8.66
CA MET A 72 2.14 -6.42 -7.40
C MET A 72 3.59 -6.87 -7.58
N GLU A 73 3.81 -7.95 -8.33
CA GLU A 73 5.14 -8.52 -8.55
C GLU A 73 6.04 -7.65 -9.42
N SER A 74 5.46 -7.06 -10.46
CA SER A 74 6.23 -6.31 -11.45
C SER A 74 6.51 -4.88 -11.02
N ARG A 75 5.66 -4.30 -10.14
CA ARG A 75 5.66 -2.86 -9.84
C ARG A 75 5.83 -2.58 -8.35
N ILE A 76 5.05 -3.23 -7.49
CA ILE A 76 5.06 -2.96 -6.04
C ILE A 76 6.27 -3.57 -5.35
N TYR A 77 6.54 -4.88 -5.53
CA TYR A 77 7.71 -5.52 -4.91
C TYR A 77 9.06 -4.88 -5.27
N PRO A 78 9.36 -4.52 -6.54
CA PRO A 78 10.61 -3.83 -6.84
C PRO A 78 10.66 -2.44 -6.25
N ALA A 79 9.56 -1.67 -6.28
CA ALA A 79 9.51 -0.37 -5.64
C ALA A 79 9.79 -0.48 -4.13
N MET A 80 9.20 -1.48 -3.45
CA MET A 80 9.43 -1.81 -2.04
C MET A 80 10.88 -2.15 -1.72
N ALA A 81 11.53 -2.96 -2.56
CA ALA A 81 12.96 -3.26 -2.42
C ALA A 81 13.85 -2.03 -2.66
N ALA A 82 13.35 -1.06 -3.43
CA ALA A 82 14.07 0.12 -3.88
C ALA A 82 13.78 1.39 -3.04
N ILE A 83 13.33 1.28 -1.78
CA ILE A 83 13.09 2.45 -0.91
C ILE A 83 14.17 2.61 0.18
N PRO A 84 15.40 3.04 -0.18
CA PRO A 84 16.41 3.42 0.82
C PRO A 84 15.96 4.62 1.68
N ALA A 85 15.01 5.44 1.19
CA ALA A 85 14.43 6.54 1.96
C ALA A 85 13.53 6.08 3.12
N LEU A 86 12.91 4.90 3.02
CA LEU A 86 12.14 4.31 4.12
C LEU A 86 13.09 3.67 5.14
N ALA A 87 14.17 3.04 4.70
CA ALA A 87 15.14 2.39 5.59
C ALA A 87 15.78 3.34 6.64
N GLY A 88 15.71 4.67 6.42
CA GLY A 88 16.13 5.67 7.39
C GLY A 88 15.01 6.25 8.28
N MET A 89 13.74 5.97 7.99
CA MET A 89 12.57 6.50 8.72
C MET A 89 11.81 5.44 9.53
N ILE A 90 11.84 4.19 9.10
CA ILE A 90 11.19 3.07 9.79
C ILE A 90 12.21 2.15 10.44
N THR A 91 12.03 1.87 11.72
CA THR A 91 12.89 1.00 12.54
C THR A 91 12.68 -0.47 12.16
N THR A 92 11.44 -0.86 11.86
CA THR A 92 11.10 -2.24 11.46
C THR A 92 9.92 -2.25 10.51
N MET A 93 9.95 -3.18 9.54
CA MET A 93 8.85 -3.43 8.61
C MET A 93 8.66 -4.94 8.44
N VAL A 94 7.45 -5.43 8.71
CA VAL A 94 7.11 -6.85 8.65
C VAL A 94 5.84 -7.03 7.82
N THR A 95 5.91 -7.86 6.78
CA THR A 95 4.72 -8.23 5.99
C THR A 95 3.69 -8.92 6.89
N GLN A 96 2.48 -8.39 6.94
CA GLN A 96 1.37 -8.93 7.73
C GLN A 96 0.54 -9.91 6.90
N GLY A 97 0.16 -9.51 5.69
CA GLY A 97 -0.72 -10.32 4.86
C GLY A 97 -0.94 -9.72 3.48
N TYR A 98 -1.68 -10.48 2.68
CA TYR A 98 -2.07 -10.10 1.34
C TYR A 98 -3.52 -10.56 1.14
N ASP A 99 -4.42 -9.59 0.95
CA ASP A 99 -5.85 -9.79 0.94
C ASP A 99 -6.45 -9.26 -0.36
N TYR A 100 -7.28 -10.08 -1.01
CA TYR A 100 -8.03 -9.64 -2.17
C TYR A 100 -9.36 -9.06 -1.72
N ARG A 101 -9.65 -7.85 -2.18
CA ARG A 101 -10.93 -7.18 -1.94
C ARG A 101 -11.62 -6.93 -3.28
N ARG A 102 -12.94 -6.93 -3.26
CA ARG A 102 -13.75 -6.59 -4.43
C ARG A 102 -14.84 -5.64 -3.99
N ASP A 103 -15.23 -4.78 -4.91
CA ASP A 103 -16.38 -3.93 -4.69
C ASP A 103 -17.65 -4.79 -4.66
N ASP A 104 -18.25 -4.96 -3.48
CA ASP A 104 -19.47 -5.77 -3.31
C ASP A 104 -20.74 -5.00 -3.74
N ASP A 105 -20.65 -3.67 -3.84
CA ASP A 105 -21.79 -2.79 -4.11
C ASP A 105 -22.06 -2.62 -5.60
N MET A 106 -21.08 -2.09 -6.34
CA MET A 106 -21.20 -1.80 -7.77
C MET A 106 -20.35 -2.75 -8.64
N ALA A 107 -19.53 -3.61 -8.02
CA ALA A 107 -18.58 -4.50 -8.71
C ALA A 107 -17.74 -3.73 -9.74
N LEU A 108 -17.32 -2.52 -9.39
CA LEU A 108 -16.56 -1.64 -10.29
C LEU A 108 -15.07 -2.02 -10.32
N TRP A 109 -14.53 -2.41 -9.18
CA TRP A 109 -13.11 -2.72 -9.02
C TRP A 109 -12.86 -4.01 -8.24
N SER A 110 -11.71 -4.60 -8.53
CA SER A 110 -11.05 -5.63 -7.74
C SER A 110 -9.73 -5.05 -7.25
N SER A 111 -9.38 -5.33 -6.01
CA SER A 111 -8.14 -4.85 -5.43
C SER A 111 -7.37 -5.94 -4.70
N ALA A 112 -6.06 -5.71 -4.59
CA ALA A 112 -5.15 -6.51 -3.83
C ALA A 112 -4.46 -5.62 -2.80
N ASP A 113 -4.72 -5.87 -1.51
CA ASP A 113 -4.18 -5.14 -0.38
C ASP A 113 -3.02 -5.91 0.25
N LEU A 114 -1.83 -5.33 0.17
CA LEU A 114 -0.64 -5.84 0.85
C LEU A 114 -0.39 -5.02 2.09
N THR A 115 -0.41 -5.69 3.24
CA THR A 115 -0.29 -5.05 4.55
C THR A 115 1.07 -5.29 5.16
N TYR A 116 1.62 -4.24 5.75
CA TYR A 116 2.88 -4.27 6.49
C TYR A 116 2.70 -3.62 7.85
N SER A 117 3.19 -4.27 8.89
CA SER A 117 3.33 -3.63 10.19
C SER A 117 4.66 -2.90 10.18
N ILE A 118 4.60 -1.58 10.37
CA ILE A 118 5.77 -0.71 10.49
C ILE A 118 5.87 -0.16 11.90
N THR A 119 7.10 -0.06 12.38
CA THR A 119 7.45 0.65 13.60
C THR A 119 8.37 1.80 13.23
N TYR A 120 8.10 2.99 13.75
CA TYR A 120 8.88 4.21 13.53
C TYR A 120 8.94 5.05 14.80
N GLU A 121 9.95 5.90 14.88
CA GLU A 121 10.14 6.84 15.98
C GLU A 121 9.75 8.26 15.50
N MET A 122 9.03 9.03 16.31
CA MET A 122 8.68 10.43 16.01
C MET A 122 9.51 11.44 16.78
#